data_AF-A0A946FAK6-F1
#
_entry.id   AF-A0A946FAK6-F1
#
_cell.length_a   1.000
_cell.length_b   1.000
_cell.length_c   1.000
_cell.angle_alpha   90.00
_cell.angle_beta   90.00
_cell.angle_gamma   90.00
#
_symmetry.space_group_name_H-M   'P 1'
#
loop_
_entity.id
_entity.type
_entity.pdbx_description
1 polymer ?
#
loop_
_entity_poly.entity_id
_entity_poly.type
_entity_poly.pdbx_seq_one_letter_code
_entity_poly.pdbx_strand_id
1 'polypeptide(L)'
;GAWWKLRTDPVIRMMVASLGFYGMSTFEGPLMAVRAVNSLSHYTDWTIGHVHSGALGWVAFISFGALYYLFPKLWKRERLYSIQLVNWHFWIATVGILLYIISMWVTGILEGLMWRTYDANGFLQYAFIETVQEKHFYYVVRALGGILFLTGSLIMAYNLWRTARGDLRDERVAQDPQLAAQAAE
;
A
#
# COMPACT_ATOMS: atom_id res chain seq x y z
N GLY A 1 -26.49 0.75 2.43
CA GLY A 1 -25.37 -0.03 1.84
C GLY A 1 -24.79 -1.00 2.86
N ALA A 2 -24.09 -2.04 2.42
CA ALA A 2 -23.54 -3.11 3.27
C ALA A 2 -22.23 -2.75 4.02
N TRP A 3 -22.06 -1.48 4.39
CA TRP A 3 -20.83 -0.93 4.96
C TRP A 3 -20.40 -1.56 6.29
N TRP A 4 -21.34 -2.15 7.03
CA TRP A 4 -21.05 -2.90 8.25
C TRP A 4 -20.08 -4.08 8.01
N LYS A 5 -20.06 -4.64 6.80
CA LYS A 5 -19.16 -5.74 6.42
C LYS A 5 -17.68 -5.35 6.42
N LEU A 6 -17.34 -4.06 6.30
CA LEU A 6 -15.94 -3.61 6.38
C LEU A 6 -15.29 -3.90 7.73
N ARG A 7 -16.10 -3.95 8.79
CA ARG A 7 -15.61 -4.25 10.15
C ARG A 7 -15.37 -5.74 10.34
N THR A 8 -16.17 -6.58 9.69
CA THR A 8 -16.18 -8.04 9.90
C THR A 8 -15.37 -8.82 8.87
N ASP A 9 -15.31 -8.35 7.62
CA ASP A 9 -14.68 -9.05 6.51
C ASP A 9 -13.47 -8.26 5.97
N PRO A 10 -12.23 -8.72 6.28
CA PRO A 10 -11.03 -8.06 5.82
C PRO A 10 -10.79 -8.18 4.31
N VAL A 11 -11.41 -9.16 3.63
CA VAL A 11 -11.33 -9.29 2.16
C VAL A 11 -12.10 -8.15 1.50
N ILE A 12 -13.34 -7.90 1.97
CA ILE A 12 -14.13 -6.75 1.51
C ILE A 12 -13.42 -5.44 1.83
N ARG A 13 -12.79 -5.34 3.01
CA ARG A 13 -11.99 -4.16 3.37
C ARG A 13 -10.87 -3.89 2.37
N MET A 14 -10.13 -4.92 1.97
CA MET A 14 -9.08 -4.82 0.95
C MET A 14 -9.64 -4.33 -0.39
N MET A 15 -10.76 -4.90 -0.85
CA MET A 15 -11.38 -4.53 -2.13
C MET A 15 -11.91 -3.09 -2.12
N VAL A 16 -12.47 -2.63 -1.01
CA VAL A 16 -12.96 -1.25 -0.88
C VAL A 16 -11.81 -0.26 -0.78
N ALA A 17 -10.75 -0.58 -0.02
CA ALA A 17 -9.53 0.24 0.00
C ALA A 17 -8.92 0.35 -1.40
N SER A 18 -8.94 -0.74 -2.16
CA SER A 18 -8.52 -0.76 -3.56
C SER A 18 -9.22 0.29 -4.41
N LEU A 19 -10.56 0.32 -4.35
CA LEU A 19 -11.38 1.31 -5.05
C LEU A 19 -11.04 2.75 -4.64
N GLY A 20 -10.67 2.96 -3.37
CA GLY A 20 -10.18 4.25 -2.88
C GLY A 20 -8.89 4.68 -3.59
N PHE A 21 -7.89 3.81 -3.65
CA PHE A 21 -6.63 4.09 -4.37
C PHE A 21 -6.81 4.21 -5.88
N TYR A 22 -7.77 3.48 -6.47
CA TYR A 22 -8.15 3.68 -7.86
C TYR A 22 -8.70 5.07 -8.11
N GLY A 23 -9.68 5.51 -7.32
CA GLY A 23 -10.25 6.85 -7.42
C GLY A 23 -9.18 7.94 -7.21
N MET A 24 -8.29 7.74 -6.25
CA MET A 24 -7.17 8.64 -5.99
C MET A 24 -6.18 8.73 -7.16
N SER A 25 -5.68 7.60 -7.67
CA SER A 25 -4.72 7.57 -8.78
C SER A 25 -5.35 8.08 -10.08
N THR A 26 -6.60 7.69 -10.38
CA THR A 26 -7.33 8.19 -11.55
C THR A 26 -7.76 9.65 -11.45
N PHE A 27 -7.71 10.24 -10.26
CA PHE A 27 -7.83 11.69 -10.09
C PHE A 27 -6.47 12.40 -10.23
N GLU A 28 -5.41 11.83 -9.64
CA GLU A 28 -4.05 12.36 -9.69
C GLU A 28 -3.48 12.35 -11.12
N GLY A 29 -3.72 11.30 -11.90
CA GLY A 29 -3.21 11.18 -13.28
C GLY A 29 -3.64 12.35 -14.18
N PRO A 30 -4.95 12.68 -14.28
CA PRO A 30 -5.43 13.86 -14.99
C PRO A 30 -4.83 15.17 -14.47
N LEU A 31 -4.64 15.33 -13.15
CA LEU A 31 -3.97 16.52 -12.61
C LEU A 31 -2.53 16.62 -13.11
N MET A 32 -1.77 15.52 -13.07
CA MET A 32 -0.39 15.46 -13.57
C MET A 32 -0.27 15.62 -15.08
N ALA A 33 -1.36 15.46 -15.84
CA ALA A 33 -1.40 15.72 -17.28
C ALA A 33 -1.62 17.21 -17.61
N VAL A 34 -2.05 18.03 -16.65
CA VAL A 34 -2.16 19.49 -16.84
C VAL A 34 -0.76 20.08 -16.91
N ARG A 35 -0.47 20.84 -17.98
CA ARG A 35 0.88 21.41 -18.25
C ARG A 35 1.52 22.11 -17.04
N ALA A 36 0.75 22.89 -16.29
CA ALA A 36 1.24 23.60 -15.11
C ALA A 36 1.76 22.63 -14.03
N VAL A 37 0.97 21.60 -13.72
CA VAL A 37 1.33 20.56 -12.74
C VAL A 37 2.45 19.67 -13.28
N ASN A 38 2.35 19.27 -14.55
CA ASN A 38 3.36 18.45 -15.21
C ASN A 38 4.74 19.11 -15.21
N SER A 39 4.80 20.44 -15.32
CA SER A 39 6.06 21.17 -15.26
C SER A 39 6.79 21.03 -13.91
N LEU A 40 6.11 20.55 -12.86
CA LEU A 40 6.66 20.22 -11.55
C LEU A 40 6.81 18.71 -11.33
N SER A 41 5.85 17.91 -11.79
CA SER A 41 5.82 16.46 -11.53
C SER A 41 6.63 15.61 -12.53
N HIS A 42 6.96 16.16 -13.69
CA HIS A 42 7.71 15.47 -14.72
C HIS A 42 9.18 15.29 -14.29
N TYR A 43 9.72 14.09 -14.52
CA TYR A 43 11.05 13.65 -14.09
C TYR A 43 11.29 13.61 -12.57
N THR A 44 10.28 13.88 -11.75
CA THR A 44 10.39 13.76 -10.30
C THR A 44 9.78 12.46 -9.80
N ASP A 45 10.12 12.13 -8.55
CA ASP A 45 9.59 10.98 -7.81
C ASP A 45 8.07 11.02 -7.65
N TRP A 46 7.40 12.15 -7.91
CA TRP A 46 5.94 12.22 -7.92
C TRP A 46 5.36 11.20 -8.90
N THR A 47 5.93 11.08 -10.11
CA THR A 47 5.47 10.09 -11.09
C THR A 47 5.57 8.66 -10.55
N ILE A 48 6.62 8.36 -9.78
CA ILE A 48 6.79 7.06 -9.13
C ILE A 48 5.76 6.85 -8.01
N GLY A 49 5.44 7.89 -7.24
CA GLY A 49 4.36 7.89 -6.26
C GLY A 49 3.00 7.57 -6.88
N HIS A 50 2.68 8.23 -8.00
CA HIS A 50 1.45 8.00 -8.78
C HIS A 50 1.37 6.56 -9.32
N VAL A 51 2.47 6.05 -9.88
CA VAL A 51 2.52 4.66 -10.37
C VAL A 51 2.25 3.68 -9.24
N HIS A 52 2.88 3.85 -8.08
CA HIS A 52 2.71 2.91 -6.96
C HIS A 52 1.37 3.05 -6.24
N SER A 53 0.76 4.24 -6.22
CA SER A 53 -0.61 4.40 -5.73
C SER A 53 -1.61 3.58 -6.56
N GLY A 54 -1.44 3.55 -7.88
CA GLY A 54 -2.21 2.68 -8.78
C GLY A 54 -1.80 1.20 -8.71
N ALA A 55 -0.51 0.89 -8.79
CA ALA A 55 -0.02 -0.49 -8.87
C ALA A 55 -0.23 -1.26 -7.57
N LEU A 56 0.21 -0.70 -6.43
CA LEU A 56 0.10 -1.37 -5.14
C LEU A 56 -1.29 -1.15 -4.52
N GLY A 57 -1.82 0.07 -4.65
CA GLY A 57 -3.03 0.47 -3.94
C GLY A 57 -4.29 0.00 -4.62
N TRP A 58 -4.30 0.01 -5.96
CA TRP A 58 -5.41 -0.51 -6.75
C TRP A 58 -5.15 -1.92 -7.25
N VAL A 59 -4.19 -2.11 -8.16
CA VAL A 59 -4.05 -3.41 -8.86
C VAL A 59 -3.75 -4.55 -7.90
N ALA A 60 -2.81 -4.37 -6.98
CA ALA A 60 -2.46 -5.43 -6.03
C ALA A 60 -3.60 -5.69 -5.02
N PHE A 61 -4.22 -4.66 -4.43
CA PHE A 61 -5.29 -4.87 -3.43
C PHE A 61 -6.52 -5.55 -4.01
N ILE A 62 -6.98 -5.17 -5.20
CA ILE A 62 -8.11 -5.86 -5.84
C ILE A 62 -7.77 -7.31 -6.17
N SER A 63 -6.53 -7.55 -6.63
CA SER A 63 -6.04 -8.91 -6.94
C SER A 63 -5.94 -9.76 -5.68
N PHE A 64 -5.43 -9.21 -4.58
CA PHE A 64 -5.35 -9.91 -3.29
C PHE A 64 -6.74 -10.24 -2.77
N GLY A 65 -7.69 -9.29 -2.82
CA GLY A 65 -9.08 -9.54 -2.43
C GLY A 65 -9.72 -10.66 -3.26
N ALA A 66 -9.53 -10.62 -4.59
CA ALA A 66 -10.03 -11.64 -5.49
C ALA A 66 -9.41 -13.02 -5.21
N LEU A 67 -8.09 -13.08 -4.96
CA LEU A 67 -7.40 -14.32 -4.60
C LEU A 67 -7.92 -14.88 -3.29
N TYR A 68 -8.04 -14.07 -2.23
CA TYR A 68 -8.57 -14.55 -0.94
C TYR A 68 -9.99 -15.10 -1.05
N TYR A 69 -10.81 -14.55 -1.93
CA TYR A 69 -12.16 -15.07 -2.18
C TYR A 69 -12.16 -16.35 -3.02
N LEU A 70 -11.38 -16.40 -4.10
CA LEU A 70 -11.43 -17.47 -5.09
C LEU A 70 -10.64 -18.71 -4.68
N PHE A 71 -9.50 -18.52 -4.01
CA PHE A 71 -8.57 -19.60 -3.69
C PHE A 71 -9.17 -20.76 -2.89
N PRO A 72 -9.91 -20.56 -1.77
CA PRO A 72 -10.53 -21.68 -1.07
C PRO A 72 -11.54 -22.44 -1.95
N LYS A 73 -12.27 -21.75 -2.83
CA LYS A 73 -13.22 -22.38 -3.74
C LYS A 73 -12.55 -23.27 -4.77
N LEU A 74 -11.44 -22.81 -5.35
CA LEU A 74 -10.66 -23.60 -6.31
C LEU A 74 -10.07 -24.87 -5.66
N TRP A 75 -9.63 -24.77 -4.40
CA TRP A 75 -9.13 -25.91 -3.63
C TRP A 75 -10.20 -26.71 -2.89
N LYS A 76 -11.49 -26.45 -3.16
CA LYS A 76 -12.64 -27.12 -2.51
C LYS A 76 -12.56 -27.10 -0.98
N ARG A 77 -12.14 -25.97 -0.41
CA ARG A 77 -12.05 -25.71 1.04
C ARG A 77 -13.23 -24.86 1.48
N GLU A 78 -13.72 -25.12 2.69
CA GLU A 78 -14.83 -24.36 3.29
C GLU A 78 -14.45 -22.90 3.58
N ARG A 79 -13.21 -22.66 4.03
CA ARG A 79 -12.69 -21.34 4.36
C ARG A 79 -11.17 -21.25 4.17
N LEU A 80 -10.65 -20.02 4.19
CA LEU A 80 -9.21 -19.76 4.31
C LEU A 80 -8.65 -20.29 5.64
N TYR A 81 -7.37 -20.59 5.66
CA TYR A 81 -6.66 -21.06 6.86
C TYR A 81 -6.82 -20.10 8.05
N SER A 82 -6.63 -18.80 7.82
CA SER A 82 -6.80 -17.78 8.88
C SER A 82 -7.30 -16.45 8.30
N ILE A 83 -8.40 -15.94 8.85
CA ILE A 83 -8.95 -14.61 8.52
C ILE A 83 -8.15 -13.51 9.22
N GLN A 84 -7.58 -13.81 10.39
CA GLN A 84 -6.71 -12.86 11.10
C GLN A 84 -5.45 -12.53 10.31
N LEU A 85 -4.85 -13.51 9.64
CA LEU A 85 -3.71 -13.26 8.74
C LEU A 85 -4.09 -12.35 7.57
N VAL A 86 -5.32 -12.43 7.06
CA VAL A 86 -5.81 -11.50 6.03
C VAL A 86 -5.90 -10.08 6.59
N ASN A 87 -6.39 -9.92 7.82
CA ASN A 87 -6.44 -8.61 8.48
C ASN A 87 -5.04 -8.04 8.74
N TRP A 88 -4.07 -8.86 9.16
CA TRP A 88 -2.68 -8.45 9.29
C TRP A 88 -2.05 -8.05 7.96
N HIS A 89 -2.26 -8.85 6.91
CA HIS A 89 -1.82 -8.49 5.57
C HIS A 89 -2.40 -7.13 5.15
N PHE A 90 -3.71 -6.91 5.31
CA PHE A 90 -4.35 -5.64 5.00
C PHE A 90 -3.65 -4.45 5.68
N TRP A 91 -3.43 -4.52 7.01
CA TRP A 91 -2.84 -3.39 7.74
C TRP A 91 -1.37 -3.16 7.39
N ILE A 92 -0.56 -4.21 7.32
CA ILE A 92 0.86 -4.11 6.98
C ILE A 92 1.02 -3.54 5.57
N ALA A 93 0.23 -4.04 4.61
CA ALA A 93 0.27 -3.54 3.24
C ALA A 93 -0.25 -2.11 3.12
N THR A 94 -1.29 -1.74 3.89
CA THR A 94 -1.84 -0.37 3.92
C THR A 94 -0.83 0.63 4.49
N VAL A 95 -0.16 0.29 5.60
CA VAL A 95 0.89 1.15 6.15
C VAL A 95 2.08 1.23 5.19
N GLY A 96 2.48 0.10 4.60
CA GLY A 96 3.58 0.06 3.62
C GLY A 96 3.34 0.96 2.41
N ILE A 97 2.14 0.90 1.82
CA ILE A 97 1.81 1.75 0.67
C ILE A 97 1.68 3.23 1.04
N LEU A 98 1.11 3.56 2.21
CA LEU A 98 1.01 4.96 2.65
C LEU A 98 2.40 5.57 2.86
N LEU A 99 3.33 4.84 3.49
CA LEU A 99 4.72 5.27 3.61
C LEU A 99 5.37 5.48 2.25
N TYR A 100 5.13 4.56 1.30
CA TYR A 100 5.64 4.66 -0.06
C TYR A 100 5.14 5.95 -0.74
N ILE A 101 3.81 6.13 -0.85
CA ILE A 101 3.21 7.24 -1.59
C ILE A 101 3.60 8.59 -0.96
N ILE A 102 3.50 8.71 0.37
CA ILE A 102 3.82 9.96 1.07
C ILE A 102 5.29 10.34 0.84
N SER A 103 6.22 9.37 0.92
CA SER A 103 7.63 9.66 0.67
C SER A 103 7.88 10.18 -0.75
N MET A 104 7.21 9.61 -1.76
CA MET A 104 7.36 9.98 -3.16
C MET A 104 6.69 11.30 -3.53
N TRP A 105 5.58 11.65 -2.88
CA TRP A 105 4.99 12.97 -3.02
C TRP A 105 5.90 14.06 -2.46
N VAL A 106 6.45 13.84 -1.26
CA VAL A 106 7.33 14.81 -0.63
C VAL A 106 8.62 14.99 -1.45
N THR A 107 9.27 13.91 -1.88
CA THR A 107 10.44 14.06 -2.77
C THR A 107 10.08 14.66 -4.10
N GLY A 108 8.97 14.25 -4.71
CA GLY A 108 8.57 14.74 -6.02
C GLY A 108 8.33 16.25 -6.05
N ILE A 109 7.71 16.79 -5.00
CA ILE A 109 7.52 18.24 -4.83
C ILE A 109 8.86 18.92 -4.54
N LEU A 110 9.67 18.36 -3.63
CA LEU A 110 10.97 18.91 -3.25
C LEU A 110 11.91 19.02 -4.46
N GLU A 111 12.02 17.96 -5.27
CA GLU A 111 12.82 17.96 -6.50
C GLU A 111 12.34 19.03 -7.48
N GLY A 112 11.04 19.06 -7.75
CA GLY A 112 10.45 20.01 -8.69
C GLY A 112 10.66 21.45 -8.26
N LEU A 113 10.61 21.74 -6.95
CA LEU A 113 10.88 23.07 -6.41
C LEU A 113 12.36 23.42 -6.47
N MET A 114 13.26 22.54 -6.01
CA MET A 114 14.70 22.81 -6.00
C MET A 114 15.24 23.09 -7.40
N TRP A 115 14.81 22.32 -8.43
CA TRP A 115 15.25 22.52 -9.81
C TRP A 115 14.70 23.80 -10.48
N ARG A 116 13.79 24.50 -9.81
CA ARG A 116 13.13 25.70 -10.33
C ARG A 116 13.30 26.91 -9.43
N THR A 117 14.07 26.79 -8.36
CA THR A 117 14.31 27.89 -7.43
C THR A 117 15.50 28.72 -7.93
N TYR A 118 15.23 30.00 -8.17
CA TYR A 118 16.25 30.98 -8.59
C TYR A 118 16.55 31.92 -7.42
N ASP A 119 17.82 32.30 -7.28
CA ASP A 119 18.24 33.29 -6.30
C ASP A 119 17.85 34.73 -6.73
N ALA A 120 18.12 35.72 -5.87
CA ALA A 120 17.81 37.12 -6.16
C ALA A 120 18.55 37.67 -7.41
N ASN A 121 19.60 36.99 -7.87
CA ASN A 121 20.39 37.36 -9.04
C ASN A 121 19.94 36.61 -10.30
N GLY A 122 18.96 35.71 -10.21
CA GLY A 122 18.47 34.89 -11.32
C GLY A 122 19.29 33.64 -11.61
N PHE A 123 20.25 33.27 -10.75
CA PHE A 123 20.97 31.99 -10.85
C PHE A 123 20.19 30.86 -10.18
N LEU A 124 20.46 29.62 -10.59
CA LEU A 124 19.85 28.46 -9.94
C LEU A 124 20.37 28.33 -8.50
N GLN A 125 19.45 28.30 -7.53
CA GLN A 125 19.80 28.32 -6.11
C GLN A 125 20.45 26.99 -5.65
N TYR A 126 20.04 25.87 -6.25
CA TYR A 126 20.48 24.54 -5.83
C TYR A 126 21.22 23.80 -6.95
N ALA A 127 22.32 23.16 -6.61
CA ALA A 127 22.99 22.23 -7.51
C ALA A 127 22.22 20.89 -7.55
N PHE A 128 22.26 20.19 -8.69
CA PHE A 128 21.56 18.91 -8.82
C PHE A 128 21.96 17.88 -7.74
N ILE A 129 23.24 17.86 -7.34
CA ILE A 129 23.74 16.95 -6.31
C ILE A 129 23.11 17.20 -4.93
N GLU A 130 22.75 18.44 -4.62
CA GLU A 130 22.09 18.78 -3.35
C GLU A 130 20.69 18.17 -3.31
N THR A 131 19.94 18.25 -4.42
CA THR A 131 18.65 17.57 -4.54
C THR A 131 18.79 16.05 -4.39
N VAL A 132 19.87 15.45 -4.91
CA VAL A 132 20.14 14.01 -4.74
C VAL A 132 20.39 13.65 -3.27
N GLN A 133 21.10 14.50 -2.53
CA GLN A 133 21.37 14.29 -1.11
C GLN A 133 20.08 14.37 -0.27
N GLU A 134 19.24 15.37 -0.51
CA GLU A 134 17.96 15.56 0.20
C GLU A 134 17.01 14.37 0.00
N LYS A 135 17.04 13.74 -1.18
CA LYS A 135 16.20 12.57 -1.49
C LYS A 135 16.54 11.31 -0.72
N HIS A 136 17.77 11.19 -0.21
CA HIS A 136 18.27 9.92 0.33
C HIS A 136 17.37 9.40 1.46
N PHE A 137 16.97 10.27 2.39
CA PHE A 137 16.08 9.90 3.50
C PHE A 137 14.77 9.28 3.01
N TYR A 138 14.14 9.90 2.02
CA TYR A 138 12.86 9.43 1.49
C TYR A 138 12.98 8.13 0.69
N TYR A 139 14.14 7.86 0.06
CA TYR A 139 14.41 6.55 -0.54
C TYR A 139 14.50 5.43 0.49
N VAL A 140 15.01 5.72 1.69
CA VAL A 140 14.96 4.77 2.80
C VAL A 140 13.51 4.52 3.23
N VAL A 141 12.70 5.58 3.40
CA VAL A 141 11.27 5.44 3.76
C VAL A 141 10.51 4.65 2.69
N ARG A 142 10.77 4.91 1.42
CA ARG A 142 10.20 4.15 0.29
C ARG A 142 10.55 2.67 0.38
N ALA A 143 11.82 2.35 0.61
CA ALA A 143 12.28 0.97 0.74
C ALA A 143 11.61 0.26 1.92
N LEU A 144 11.49 0.93 3.06
CA LEU A 144 10.76 0.41 4.23
C LEU A 144 9.28 0.16 3.90
N GLY A 145 8.61 1.09 3.24
CA GLY A 145 7.22 0.91 2.77
C GLY A 145 7.06 -0.29 1.84
N GLY A 146 7.99 -0.46 0.90
CA GLY A 146 8.03 -1.62 0.00
C GLY A 146 8.27 -2.95 0.73
N ILE A 147 9.17 -2.98 1.72
CA ILE A 147 9.44 -4.17 2.55
C ILE A 147 8.20 -4.56 3.35
N LEU A 148 7.49 -3.60 3.94
CA LEU A 148 6.22 -3.88 4.62
C LEU A 148 5.20 -4.50 3.66
N PHE A 149 5.02 -3.90 2.48
CA PHE A 149 4.10 -4.42 1.47
C PHE A 149 4.47 -5.85 1.03
N LEU A 150 5.75 -6.11 0.81
CA LEU A 150 6.27 -7.44 0.48
C LEU A 150 6.02 -8.43 1.63
N THR A 151 6.24 -8.02 2.87
CA THR A 151 5.96 -8.84 4.06
C THR A 151 4.49 -9.21 4.13
N GLY A 152 3.59 -8.26 3.84
CA GLY A 152 2.15 -8.52 3.69
C GLY A 152 1.86 -9.57 2.61
N SER A 153 2.51 -9.46 1.46
CA SER A 153 2.37 -10.43 0.36
C SER A 153 2.88 -11.83 0.73
N LEU A 154 3.94 -11.92 1.54
CA LEU A 154 4.44 -13.19 2.08
C LEU A 154 3.44 -13.81 3.07
N ILE A 155 2.77 -13.00 3.91
CA ILE A 155 1.69 -13.46 4.78
C ILE A 155 0.55 -14.05 3.94
N MET A 156 0.19 -13.42 2.82
CA MET A 156 -0.78 -13.98 1.88
C MET A 156 -0.33 -15.33 1.35
N ALA A 157 0.89 -15.41 0.79
CA ALA A 157 1.42 -16.64 0.23
C ALA A 157 1.39 -17.80 1.24
N TYR A 158 1.80 -17.53 2.49
CA TYR A 158 1.71 -18.50 3.58
C TYR A 158 0.27 -18.92 3.89
N ASN A 159 -0.66 -17.97 4.02
CA ASN A 159 -2.07 -18.26 4.31
C ASN A 159 -2.72 -19.11 3.20
N LEU A 160 -2.45 -18.78 1.93
CA LEU A 160 -2.94 -19.54 0.79
C LEU A 160 -2.32 -20.94 0.73
N TRP A 161 -1.01 -21.07 1.00
CA TRP A 161 -0.35 -22.37 1.05
C TRP A 161 -0.92 -23.29 2.14
N ARG A 162 -1.14 -22.77 3.36
CA ARG A 162 -1.80 -23.53 4.45
C ARG A 162 -3.24 -23.92 4.08
N THR A 163 -3.96 -23.02 3.40
CA THR A 163 -5.32 -23.29 2.88
C THR A 163 -5.29 -24.43 1.85
N ALA A 164 -4.33 -24.43 0.93
CA ALA A 164 -4.18 -25.49 -0.07
C ALA A 164 -3.94 -26.86 0.59
N ARG A 165 -3.14 -26.90 1.67
CA ARG A 165 -2.90 -28.11 2.47
C ARG A 165 -4.13 -28.61 3.23
N GLY A 166 -5.09 -27.73 3.50
CA GLY A 166 -6.31 -28.07 4.23
C GLY A 166 -6.21 -27.85 5.72
N ASP A 167 -5.17 -27.17 6.17
CA ASP A 167 -5.04 -26.80 7.57
C ASP A 167 -6.10 -25.75 7.88
N LEU A 168 -6.69 -25.85 9.08
CA LEU A 168 -7.62 -24.85 9.61
C LEU A 168 -7.03 -24.33 10.91
N ARG A 169 -6.85 -23.01 11.02
CA ARG A 169 -6.49 -22.40 12.30
C ARG A 169 -7.75 -22.26 13.14
N ASP A 170 -7.69 -22.70 14.39
CA ASP A 170 -8.72 -22.35 15.35
C ASP A 170 -8.51 -20.89 15.78
N GLU A 171 -9.46 -20.02 15.44
CA GLU A 171 -9.37 -18.58 15.70
C GLU A 171 -10.20 -18.16 16.93
N ARG A 172 -10.84 -19.11 17.63
CA ARG A 172 -11.66 -18.83 18.83
C ARG A 172 -10.88 -18.08 19.92
N VAL A 173 -9.64 -18.50 20.17
CA VAL A 173 -8.76 -17.90 21.19
C VAL A 173 -8.48 -16.43 20.92
N ALA A 174 -8.40 -16.02 19.65
CA ALA A 174 -8.04 -14.64 19.30
C ALA A 174 -9.27 -13.77 18.95
N GLN A 175 -10.49 -14.32 18.97
CA GLN A 175 -11.75 -13.57 18.86
C GLN A 175 -12.42 -13.34 20.23
N ASP A 176 -12.05 -14.11 21.25
CA ASP A 176 -12.55 -13.98 22.61
C ASP A 176 -11.43 -13.44 23.54
N PRO A 177 -11.52 -12.18 24.00
CA PRO A 177 -10.53 -11.59 24.90
C PRO A 177 -10.34 -12.37 26.20
N GLN A 178 -11.36 -13.10 26.67
CA GLN A 178 -11.29 -13.89 27.91
C GLN A 178 -10.52 -15.19 27.70
N LEU A 179 -10.69 -15.87 26.56
CA LEU A 179 -9.89 -17.04 26.19
C LEU A 179 -8.44 -16.68 25.83
N ALA A 180 -8.21 -15.51 25.23
CA ALA A 180 -6.86 -15.00 24.96
C ALA A 180 -6.07 -14.75 26.26
N ALA A 181 -6.74 -14.21 27.29
CA ALA A 181 -6.14 -13.99 28.60
C ALA A 181 -5.83 -15.32 29.32
N GLN A 182 -6.72 -16.30 29.24
CA GLN A 182 -6.53 -17.63 29.84
C GLN A 182 -5.44 -18.48 29.15
N ALA A 183 -5.18 -18.28 27.86
CA ALA A 183 -4.12 -18.97 27.14
C ALA A 183 -2.72 -18.36 27.34
N ALA A 184 -2.65 -17.18 27.96
CA ALA A 184 -1.41 -16.46 28.25
C ALA A 184 -0.90 -16.69 29.70
N GLU A 185 -1.72 -17.32 30.55
CA GLU A 185 -1.32 -17.91 31.85
C GLU A 185 -0.80 -19.34 31.67
#